data_AF-A0A0G1YAP4-F1
#
_entry.id   AF-A0A0G1YAP4-F1
#
_cell.length_a   1.000
_cell.length_b   1.000
_cell.length_c   1.000
_cell.angle_alpha   90.00
_cell.angle_beta   90.00
_cell.angle_gamma   90.00
#
_symmetry.space_group_name_H-M   'P 1'
#
loop_
_entity.id
_entity.type
_entity.pdbx_description
1 polymer ?
#
loop_
_entity_poly.entity_id
_entity_poly.type
_entity_poly.pdbx_seq_one_letter_code
_entity_poly.pdbx_strand_id
1 'polypeptide(L)'
;MTEKTKFSNPDVDTHHKLAQWAASCAERSLHLFEESEDLDKRPALAIETLHAWIRGEKTMVECRTAAFAAHAAARDAVSPAAIAAARAAGQAAAVAHMYNHCSHAADYAAKAAVLFYPKELQKEKLKAEREWQWKLLAEDLRSIGFPKGI
;
A
#
# COMPACT_ATOMS: atom_id res chain seq x y z
N MET A 1 13.11 -28.32 -18.37
CA MET A 1 13.58 -26.93 -18.22
C MET A 1 12.35 -26.06 -18.18
N THR A 2 11.99 -25.51 -17.03
CA THR A 2 10.85 -24.58 -16.93
C THR A 2 11.27 -23.26 -17.55
N GLU A 3 10.61 -22.87 -18.65
CA GLU A 3 10.75 -21.51 -19.20
C GLU A 3 10.42 -20.52 -18.09
N LYS A 4 11.43 -19.78 -17.65
CA LYS A 4 11.19 -18.56 -16.86
C LYS A 4 10.53 -17.58 -17.82
N THR A 5 9.21 -17.47 -17.75
CA THR A 5 8.46 -16.46 -18.47
C THR A 5 9.10 -15.11 -18.19
N LYS A 6 9.62 -14.46 -19.23
CA LYS A 6 10.26 -13.15 -19.14
C LYS A 6 9.19 -12.16 -18.70
N PHE A 7 9.24 -11.73 -17.45
CA PHE A 7 8.17 -10.92 -16.85
C PHE A 7 8.03 -9.59 -17.61
N SER A 8 6.86 -9.34 -18.20
CA SER A 8 6.47 -8.07 -18.81
C SER A 8 5.58 -7.28 -17.86
N ASN A 9 5.62 -5.95 -17.94
CA ASN A 9 4.66 -5.11 -17.22
C ASN A 9 3.22 -5.58 -17.52
N PRO A 10 2.31 -5.55 -16.52
CA PRO A 10 0.89 -5.79 -16.77
C PRO A 10 0.35 -4.77 -17.77
N ASP A 11 -0.77 -5.11 -18.42
CA ASP A 11 -1.54 -4.12 -19.16
C ASP A 11 -2.07 -3.02 -18.21
N VAL A 12 -2.52 -1.92 -18.79
CA VAL A 12 -2.94 -0.72 -18.03
C VAL A 12 -4.10 -1.02 -17.08
N ASP A 13 -5.08 -1.83 -17.48
CA ASP A 13 -6.24 -2.15 -16.64
C ASP A 13 -5.82 -3.01 -15.43
N THR A 14 -4.99 -4.03 -15.66
CA THR A 14 -4.40 -4.83 -14.60
C THR A 14 -3.55 -3.96 -13.65
N HIS A 15 -2.76 -3.03 -14.19
CA HIS A 15 -1.95 -2.11 -13.40
C HIS A 15 -2.81 -1.21 -12.52
N HIS A 16 -3.89 -0.64 -13.08
CA HIS A 16 -4.84 0.20 -12.34
C HIS A 16 -5.58 -0.57 -11.25
N LYS A 17 -6.00 -1.82 -11.50
CA LYS A 17 -6.63 -2.67 -10.48
C LYS A 17 -5.69 -2.98 -9.31
N LEU A 18 -4.42 -3.24 -9.59
CA LEU A 18 -3.39 -3.44 -8.56
C LEU A 18 -3.14 -2.15 -7.76
N ALA A 19 -3.14 -0.98 -8.43
CA ALA A 19 -3.03 0.33 -7.78
C ALA A 19 -4.23 0.60 -6.87
N GLN A 20 -5.46 0.35 -7.36
CA GLN A 20 -6.68 0.50 -6.58
C GLN A 20 -6.68 -0.36 -5.32
N TRP A 21 -6.26 -1.62 -5.45
CA TRP A 21 -6.16 -2.53 -4.30
C TRP A 21 -5.10 -2.07 -3.29
N ALA A 22 -3.93 -1.61 -3.77
CA ALA A 22 -2.88 -1.05 -2.91
C ALA A 22 -3.35 0.22 -2.18
N ALA A 23 -4.11 1.09 -2.86
CA ALA A 23 -4.72 2.27 -2.27
C ALA A 23 -5.62 1.89 -1.10
N SER A 24 -6.54 0.93 -1.31
CA SER A 24 -7.46 0.45 -0.28
C SER A 24 -6.76 -0.19 0.91
N CYS A 25 -5.65 -0.90 0.70
CA CYS A 25 -4.81 -1.39 1.80
C CYS A 25 -4.21 -0.23 2.61
N ALA A 26 -3.65 0.78 1.94
CA ALA A 26 -3.06 1.94 2.60
C ALA A 26 -4.12 2.78 3.36
N GLU A 27 -5.28 3.04 2.74
CA GLU A 27 -6.42 3.78 3.32
C GLU A 27 -6.88 3.15 4.63
N ARG A 28 -7.00 1.82 4.66
CA ARG A 28 -7.41 1.09 5.86
C ARG A 28 -6.48 1.32 7.04
N SER A 29 -5.20 1.58 6.79
CA SER A 29 -4.21 1.90 7.83
C SER A 29 -3.99 3.40 8.06
N LEU A 30 -4.56 4.29 7.23
CA LEU A 30 -4.26 5.72 7.25
C LEU A 30 -4.60 6.39 8.59
N HIS A 31 -5.73 6.02 9.19
CA HIS A 31 -6.15 6.55 10.49
C HIS A 31 -5.09 6.36 11.59
N LEU A 32 -4.29 5.30 11.53
CA LEU A 32 -3.21 5.03 12.49
C LEU A 32 -2.06 6.06 12.41
N PHE A 33 -1.90 6.69 11.25
CA PHE A 33 -1.01 7.83 11.09
C PHE A 33 -1.68 9.11 11.60
N GLU A 34 -2.93 9.37 11.18
CA GLU A 34 -3.65 10.59 11.50
C GLU A 34 -3.99 10.75 13.00
N GLU A 35 -4.12 9.65 13.73
CA GLU A 35 -4.28 9.67 15.20
C GLU A 35 -3.05 10.21 15.92
N SER A 36 -1.85 10.08 15.32
CA SER A 36 -0.59 10.55 15.91
C SER A 36 -0.09 11.86 15.30
N GLU A 37 -0.42 12.13 14.02
CA GLU A 37 0.15 13.21 13.20
C GLU A 37 -0.96 13.93 12.40
N ASP A 38 -1.98 14.45 13.08
CA ASP A 38 -3.23 14.96 12.49
C ASP A 38 -3.06 16.09 11.47
N LEU A 39 -2.01 16.92 11.62
CA LEU A 39 -1.69 18.03 10.71
C LEU A 39 -0.88 17.61 9.47
N ASP A 40 -0.22 16.45 9.48
CA ASP A 40 0.60 16.01 8.35
C ASP A 40 -0.24 15.26 7.32
N LYS A 41 -0.48 15.89 6.17
CA LYS A 41 -1.30 15.32 5.09
C LYS A 41 -0.52 14.52 4.06
N ARG A 42 0.81 14.39 4.19
CA ARG A 42 1.65 13.73 3.17
C ARG A 42 1.20 12.29 2.85
N PRO A 43 0.85 11.42 3.82
CA PRO A 43 0.34 10.07 3.51
C PRO A 43 -1.02 10.08 2.80
N ALA A 44 -1.97 10.91 3.27
CA ALA A 44 -3.29 11.04 2.66
C ALA A 44 -3.19 11.52 1.20
N LEU A 45 -2.36 12.55 0.95
CA LEU A 45 -2.11 13.08 -0.39
C LEU A 45 -1.47 12.05 -1.33
N ALA A 46 -0.64 11.13 -0.82
CA ALA A 46 -0.06 10.06 -1.64
C ALA A 46 -1.13 9.09 -2.16
N ILE A 47 -2.09 8.72 -1.31
CA ILE A 47 -3.22 7.88 -1.68
C ILE A 47 -4.13 8.61 -2.68
N GLU A 48 -4.47 9.88 -2.40
CA GLU A 48 -5.28 10.71 -3.30
C GLU A 48 -4.63 10.86 -4.68
N THR A 49 -3.32 11.10 -4.72
CA THR A 49 -2.56 11.23 -5.96
C THR A 49 -2.58 9.93 -6.77
N LEU A 50 -2.53 8.77 -6.11
CA LEU A 50 -2.66 7.47 -6.79
C LEU A 50 -4.05 7.29 -7.40
N HIS A 51 -5.12 7.63 -6.67
CA HIS A 51 -6.49 7.59 -7.22
C HIS A 51 -6.65 8.52 -8.41
N ALA A 52 -6.08 9.72 -8.35
CA ALA A 52 -6.09 10.66 -9.47
C ALA A 52 -5.31 10.11 -10.68
N TRP A 53 -4.20 9.40 -10.46
CA TRP A 53 -3.48 8.72 -11.53
C TRP A 53 -4.29 7.59 -12.17
N ILE A 54 -5.01 6.79 -11.38
CA ILE A 54 -5.93 5.75 -11.89
C ILE A 54 -7.01 6.37 -12.81
N ARG A 55 -7.47 7.60 -12.51
CA ARG A 55 -8.43 8.36 -13.34
C ARG A 55 -7.78 9.09 -14.53
N GLY A 56 -6.45 9.08 -14.66
CA GLY A 56 -5.72 9.80 -15.72
C GLY A 56 -5.53 11.29 -15.46
N GLU A 57 -5.77 11.77 -14.24
CA GLU A 57 -5.69 13.20 -13.85
C GLU A 57 -4.29 13.60 -13.37
N LYS A 58 -3.49 12.62 -12.95
CA LYS A 58 -2.12 12.79 -12.46
C LYS A 58 -1.14 11.94 -13.25
N THR A 59 0.10 12.40 -13.31
CA THR A 59 1.20 11.67 -13.94
C THR A 59 1.86 10.70 -12.96
N MET A 60 2.54 9.69 -13.49
CA MET A 60 3.37 8.79 -12.67
C MET A 60 4.43 9.56 -11.87
N VAL A 61 5.00 10.64 -12.44
CA VAL A 61 6.00 11.47 -11.76
C VAL A 61 5.41 12.16 -10.53
N GLU A 62 4.18 12.67 -10.62
CA GLU A 62 3.47 13.23 -9.46
C GLU A 62 3.22 12.17 -8.38
N CYS A 63 2.79 10.96 -8.75
CA CYS A 63 2.68 9.85 -7.80
C CYS A 63 4.02 9.53 -7.13
N ARG A 64 5.12 9.50 -7.89
CA ARG A 64 6.45 9.23 -7.34
C ARG A 64 6.90 10.32 -6.36
N THR A 65 6.63 11.58 -6.66
CA THR A 65 6.87 12.69 -5.73
C THR A 65 6.04 12.54 -4.45
N ALA A 66 4.74 12.23 -4.58
CA ALA A 66 3.87 12.01 -3.43
C ALA A 66 4.32 10.79 -2.59
N ALA A 67 4.80 9.73 -3.24
CA ALA A 67 5.39 8.57 -2.57
C ALA A 67 6.60 8.95 -1.71
N PHE A 68 7.52 9.77 -2.23
CA PHE A 68 8.66 10.26 -1.46
C PHE A 68 8.25 11.14 -0.29
N ALA A 69 7.23 11.97 -0.46
CA ALA A 69 6.67 12.79 0.62
C ALA A 69 6.08 11.92 1.74
N ALA A 70 5.29 10.89 1.41
CA ALA A 70 4.77 9.94 2.39
C ALA A 70 5.89 9.17 3.11
N HIS A 71 6.96 8.80 2.40
CA HIS A 71 8.14 8.21 3.04
C HIS A 71 8.89 9.20 3.94
N ALA A 72 8.84 10.51 3.67
CA ALA A 72 9.37 11.53 4.58
C ALA A 72 8.52 11.62 5.85
N ALA A 73 7.19 11.64 5.73
CA ALA A 73 6.29 11.56 6.88
C ALA A 73 6.55 10.32 7.74
N ALA A 74 6.83 9.18 7.11
CA ALA A 74 7.21 7.96 7.83
C ALA A 74 8.55 8.06 8.59
N ARG A 75 9.46 8.96 8.20
CA ARG A 75 10.71 9.21 8.93
C ARG A 75 10.51 10.19 10.09
N ASP A 76 9.56 11.08 9.94
CA ASP A 76 9.25 12.13 10.93
C ASP A 76 8.33 11.62 12.05
N ALA A 77 7.49 10.62 11.76
CA ALA A 77 6.55 10.04 12.72
C ALA A 77 7.21 9.25 13.86
N VAL A 78 6.60 9.29 15.04
CA VAL A 78 7.14 8.64 16.25
C VAL A 78 6.58 7.23 16.47
N SER A 79 5.28 7.03 16.23
CA SER A 79 4.63 5.74 16.48
C SER A 79 5.02 4.68 15.45
N PRO A 80 5.40 3.45 15.86
CA PRO A 80 5.67 2.36 14.93
C PRO A 80 4.51 2.05 13.97
N ALA A 81 3.27 2.21 14.43
CA ALA A 81 2.07 2.03 13.60
C ALA A 81 1.93 3.15 12.57
N ALA A 82 2.11 4.41 12.98
CA ALA A 82 2.09 5.57 12.09
C ALA A 82 3.19 5.48 11.02
N ILE A 83 4.42 5.12 11.41
CA ILE A 83 5.55 4.91 10.49
C ILE A 83 5.18 3.85 9.42
N ALA A 84 4.56 2.75 9.83
CA ALA A 84 4.14 1.70 8.92
C ALA A 84 3.00 2.16 7.98
N ALA A 85 2.01 2.89 8.50
CA ALA A 85 0.91 3.43 7.71
C ALA A 85 1.39 4.44 6.65
N ALA A 86 2.29 5.36 7.00
CA ALA A 86 2.89 6.29 6.05
C ALA A 86 3.75 5.58 4.99
N ARG A 87 4.45 4.49 5.36
CA ARG A 87 5.13 3.63 4.39
C ARG A 87 4.15 2.92 3.46
N ALA A 88 3.01 2.45 3.97
CA ALA A 88 1.97 1.83 3.14
C ALA A 88 1.46 2.80 2.08
N ALA A 89 1.15 4.05 2.47
CA ALA A 89 0.73 5.11 1.54
C ALA A 89 1.80 5.42 0.48
N GLY A 90 3.07 5.53 0.87
CA GLY A 90 4.16 5.75 -0.07
C GLY A 90 4.35 4.60 -1.07
N GLN A 91 4.26 3.36 -0.60
CA GLN A 91 4.31 2.18 -1.48
C GLN A 91 3.10 2.12 -2.41
N ALA A 92 1.89 2.46 -1.93
CA ALA A 92 0.71 2.53 -2.78
C ALA A 92 0.93 3.54 -3.92
N ALA A 93 1.34 4.77 -3.62
CA ALA A 93 1.62 5.78 -4.65
C ALA A 93 2.73 5.32 -5.63
N ALA A 94 3.73 4.58 -5.16
CA ALA A 94 4.79 4.02 -5.99
C ALA A 94 4.29 2.96 -6.99
N VAL A 95 3.07 2.41 -6.82
CA VAL A 95 2.47 1.48 -7.78
C VAL A 95 2.40 2.11 -9.17
N ALA A 96 2.08 3.40 -9.29
CA ALA A 96 2.05 4.10 -10.58
C ALA A 96 3.38 3.99 -11.36
N HIS A 97 4.51 3.87 -10.65
CA HIS A 97 5.83 3.62 -11.24
C HIS A 97 6.06 2.15 -11.57
N MET A 98 5.75 1.25 -10.63
CA MET A 98 5.95 -0.20 -10.80
C MET A 98 4.91 -1.00 -10.01
N TYR A 99 4.18 -1.88 -10.71
CA TYR A 99 3.05 -2.61 -10.14
C TYR A 99 3.39 -3.45 -8.90
N ASN A 100 4.63 -3.95 -8.79
CA ASN A 100 5.07 -4.82 -7.68
C ASN A 100 5.04 -4.14 -6.30
N HIS A 101 5.03 -2.81 -6.25
CA HIS A 101 4.86 -2.03 -5.02
C HIS A 101 3.51 -2.31 -4.32
N CYS A 102 2.52 -2.86 -5.02
CA CYS A 102 1.21 -3.17 -4.40
C CYS A 102 1.34 -4.17 -3.24
N SER A 103 2.18 -5.19 -3.40
CA SER A 103 2.47 -6.17 -2.35
C SER A 103 3.12 -5.50 -1.12
N HIS A 104 4.06 -4.58 -1.35
CA HIS A 104 4.71 -3.82 -0.28
C HIS A 104 3.74 -2.88 0.44
N ALA A 105 2.81 -2.24 -0.29
CA ALA A 105 1.75 -1.43 0.31
C ALA A 105 0.89 -2.28 1.27
N ALA A 106 0.46 -3.46 0.82
CA ALA A 106 -0.30 -4.40 1.65
C ALA A 106 0.50 -4.93 2.87
N ASP A 107 1.80 -5.19 2.71
CA ASP A 107 2.68 -5.59 3.82
C ASP A 107 2.81 -4.52 4.90
N TYR A 108 3.03 -3.27 4.49
CA TYR A 108 3.13 -2.17 5.44
C TYR A 108 1.78 -1.85 6.09
N ALA A 109 0.67 -1.93 5.35
CA ALA A 109 -0.67 -1.79 5.91
C ALA A 109 -0.95 -2.86 6.98
N ALA A 110 -0.59 -4.12 6.70
CA ALA A 110 -0.71 -5.21 7.66
C ALA A 110 0.19 -5.01 8.89
N LYS A 111 1.42 -4.53 8.67
CA LYS A 111 2.33 -4.17 9.76
C LYS A 111 1.76 -3.05 10.63
N ALA A 112 1.17 -2.01 10.03
CA ALA A 112 0.54 -0.92 10.77
C ALA A 112 -0.63 -1.44 11.61
N ALA A 113 -1.52 -2.24 11.00
CA ALA A 113 -2.69 -2.81 11.64
C ALA A 113 -2.36 -3.66 12.88
N VAL A 114 -1.21 -4.32 12.93
CA VAL A 114 -0.81 -5.10 14.11
C VAL A 114 -0.03 -4.31 15.14
N LEU A 115 0.81 -3.37 14.73
CA LEU A 115 1.64 -2.57 15.65
C LEU A 115 0.81 -1.64 16.55
N PHE A 116 -0.45 -1.40 16.19
CA PHE A 116 -1.40 -0.68 17.01
C PHE A 116 -1.90 -1.47 18.24
N TYR A 117 -1.85 -2.81 18.18
CA TYR A 117 -2.41 -3.67 19.23
C TYR A 117 -1.34 -4.30 20.14
N PRO A 118 -1.70 -4.66 21.39
CA PRO A 118 -0.86 -5.49 22.26
C PRO A 118 -0.43 -6.80 21.60
N LYS A 119 0.75 -7.31 21.97
CA LYS A 119 1.41 -8.47 21.32
C LYS A 119 0.51 -9.70 21.23
N GLU A 120 -0.32 -9.91 22.24
CA GLU A 120 -1.24 -11.04 22.38
C GLU A 120 -2.29 -11.06 21.27
N LEU A 121 -2.67 -9.88 20.75
CA LEU A 121 -3.66 -9.74 19.68
C LEU A 121 -3.04 -9.68 18.28
N GLN A 122 -1.73 -9.44 18.16
CA GLN A 122 -1.09 -9.16 16.87
C GLN A 122 -1.26 -10.29 15.85
N LYS A 123 -1.20 -11.56 16.29
CA LYS A 123 -1.39 -12.71 15.40
C LYS A 123 -2.80 -12.76 14.81
N GLU A 124 -3.81 -12.51 15.64
CA GLU A 124 -5.21 -12.47 15.21
C GLU A 124 -5.44 -11.30 14.25
N LYS A 125 -4.91 -10.11 14.59
CA LYS A 125 -5.04 -8.91 13.76
C LYS A 125 -4.33 -9.04 12.42
N LEU A 126 -3.16 -9.68 12.39
CA LEU A 126 -2.49 -10.00 11.13
C LEU A 126 -3.34 -10.89 10.25
N LYS A 127 -3.89 -11.98 10.84
CA LYS A 127 -4.74 -12.92 10.11
C LYS A 127 -5.98 -12.21 9.54
N ALA A 128 -6.68 -11.42 10.36
CA ALA A 128 -7.86 -10.69 9.94
C ALA A 128 -7.55 -9.69 8.81
N GLU A 129 -6.42 -8.98 8.90
CA GLU A 129 -6.01 -8.03 7.88
C GLU A 129 -5.62 -8.73 6.57
N ARG A 130 -4.89 -9.86 6.63
CA ARG A 130 -4.56 -10.65 5.43
C ARG A 130 -5.79 -11.26 4.77
N GLU A 131 -6.74 -11.76 5.55
CA GLU A 131 -8.00 -12.27 5.03
C GLU A 131 -8.81 -11.16 4.33
N TRP A 132 -8.83 -9.95 4.89
CA TRP A 132 -9.48 -8.80 4.28
C TRP A 132 -8.79 -8.41 2.95
N GLN A 133 -7.47 -8.27 2.96
CA GLN A 133 -6.68 -7.94 1.76
C GLN A 133 -6.87 -8.97 0.65
N TRP A 134 -6.91 -10.27 1.00
CA TRP A 134 -7.12 -11.37 0.06
C TRP A 134 -8.51 -11.35 -0.57
N LYS A 135 -9.55 -11.12 0.24
CA LYS A 135 -10.93 -11.03 -0.22
C LYS A 135 -11.15 -9.81 -1.12
N LEU A 136 -10.47 -8.70 -0.83
CA LEU A 136 -10.57 -7.48 -1.62
C LEU A 136 -9.86 -7.60 -2.98
N LEU A 137 -8.74 -8.33 -3.05
CA LEU A 137 -8.03 -8.52 -4.30
C LEU A 137 -8.81 -9.45 -5.23
N ALA A 138 -9.05 -9.01 -6.46
CA ALA A 138 -9.65 -9.82 -7.52
C ALA A 138 -8.88 -11.13 -7.70
N GLU A 139 -9.59 -12.24 -7.85
CA GLU A 139 -9.02 -13.59 -7.77
C GLU A 139 -7.91 -13.85 -8.80
N ASP A 140 -8.12 -13.37 -10.02
CA ASP A 140 -7.16 -13.43 -11.12
C ASP A 140 -5.86 -12.66 -10.84
N LEU A 141 -5.91 -11.65 -9.96
CA LEU A 141 -4.76 -10.82 -9.61
C LEU A 141 -3.97 -11.33 -8.40
N ARG A 142 -4.50 -12.29 -7.64
CA ARG A 142 -3.85 -12.76 -6.40
C ARG A 142 -2.46 -13.35 -6.61
N SER A 143 -2.25 -14.05 -7.72
CA SER A 143 -0.94 -14.65 -8.06
C SER A 143 0.14 -13.60 -8.38
N ILE A 144 -0.29 -12.37 -8.70
CA ILE A 144 0.56 -11.25 -9.13
C ILE A 144 0.79 -10.27 -7.97
N GLY A 145 -0.30 -9.80 -7.35
CA GLY A 145 -0.28 -8.68 -6.41
C GLY A 145 -0.19 -9.05 -4.94
N PHE A 146 -0.67 -10.24 -4.55
CA PHE A 146 -0.70 -10.61 -3.13
C PHE A 146 0.71 -10.90 -2.60
N PRO A 147 1.06 -10.50 -1.36
CA PRO A 147 2.37 -10.77 -0.78
C PRO A 147 2.70 -12.27 -0.75
N LYS A 148 3.93 -12.63 -1.15
CA LYS A 148 4.43 -14.01 -1.16
C LYS A 148 5.19 -14.32 0.13
N GLY A 149 5.18 -15.60 0.54
CA GLY A 149 6.05 -16.10 1.62
C GLY A 149 5.50 -15.95 3.04
N ILE A 150 4.19 -16.18 3.21
CA ILE A 150 3.55 -16.30 4.52
C ILE A 150 3.45 -17.78 4.91
#